data_AF-A0A3B1B3K4-F1
#
_entry.id   AF-A0A3B1B3K4-F1
#
_cell.length_a   1.000
_cell.length_b   1.000
_cell.length_c   1.000
_cell.angle_alpha   90.00
_cell.angle_beta   90.00
_cell.angle_gamma   90.00
#
_symmetry.space_group_name_H-M   'P 1'
#
loop_
_entity.id
_entity.type
_entity.pdbx_description
1 polymer ?
#
loop_
_entity_poly.entity_id
_entity_poly.type
_entity_poly.pdbx_seq_one_letter_code
_entity_poly.pdbx_strand_id
1 'polypeptide(L)' 'MEKKDNIPLWVFLAFSSIQTRKGALILIWVCAVFSVLCVPVSWYPWREWIDWSWAGMMIAVTTWYWLALKWTDKNSAWE' A
#
# COMPACT_ATOMS: atom_id res chain seq x y z
N MET A 1 0.69 14.92 -0.37
CA MET A 1 -0.59 15.49 0.07
C MET A 1 -0.32 16.55 1.13
N GLU A 2 -0.93 17.73 1.08
CA GLU A 2 -0.76 18.71 2.18
C GLU A 2 -1.56 18.25 3.41
N LYS A 3 -0.95 18.29 4.59
CA LYS A 3 -1.60 17.82 5.83
C LYS A 3 -2.66 18.84 6.26
N LYS A 4 -3.91 18.62 5.83
CA LYS A 4 -5.07 19.34 6.33
C LYS A 4 -5.49 18.78 7.69
N ASP A 5 -6.01 19.61 8.59
CA ASP A 5 -6.39 19.20 9.96
C ASP A 5 -7.42 18.07 10.00
N ASN A 6 -8.21 17.89 8.94
CA ASN A 6 -9.22 16.84 8.83
C ASN A 6 -8.65 15.47 8.38
N ILE A 7 -7.37 15.37 7.99
CA ILE A 7 -6.79 14.12 7.51
C ILE A 7 -6.21 13.33 8.69
N PRO A 8 -6.70 12.12 8.99
CA PRO A 8 -6.16 11.31 10.06
C PRO A 8 -4.75 10.84 9.73
N LEU A 9 -3.92 10.73 10.76
CA LEU A 9 -2.48 10.50 10.62
C LEU A 9 -2.13 9.23 9.83
N TRP A 10 -2.92 8.17 9.95
CA TRP A 10 -2.71 6.92 9.21
C TRP A 10 -2.96 7.06 7.70
N VAL A 11 -3.89 7.91 7.26
CA VAL A 11 -4.11 8.20 5.83
C VAL A 11 -3.02 9.12 5.31
N PHE A 12 -2.64 10.12 6.11
CA PHE A 12 -1.55 11.03 5.77
C PHE A 12 -0.23 10.28 5.58
N LEU A 13 0.09 9.33 6.45
CA LEU A 13 1.29 8.49 6.31
C LEU A 13 1.27 7.65 5.03
N ALA A 14 0.12 7.07 4.69
CA ALA A 14 -0.05 6.27 3.49
C ALA A 14 0.18 7.10 2.21
N PHE A 15 -0.30 8.34 2.12
CA PHE A 15 -0.20 9.15 0.91
C PHE A 15 0.66 10.41 1.08
N SER A 16 1.63 10.41 1.99
CA SER A 16 2.47 11.59 2.27
C SER A 16 3.18 12.08 1.00
N SER A 17 3.72 11.16 0.19
CA SER A 17 4.41 11.43 -1.07
C SER A 17 3.52 11.37 -2.32
N ILE A 18 2.26 10.95 -2.20
CA ILE A 18 1.35 10.75 -3.33
C ILE A 18 0.30 11.85 -3.34
N GLN A 19 0.17 12.56 -4.46
CA GLN A 19 -0.83 13.63 -4.60
C GLN A 19 -2.04 13.21 -5.45
N THR A 20 -1.90 12.20 -6.30
CA THR A 20 -2.95 11.81 -7.24
C THR A 20 -3.58 10.45 -6.90
N ARG A 21 -4.89 10.34 -7.13
CA ARG A 21 -5.64 9.07 -7.02
C ARG A 21 -5.04 7.96 -7.89
N LYS A 22 -4.57 8.30 -9.09
CA LYS A 22 -3.92 7.35 -10.01
C LYS A 22 -2.64 6.78 -9.41
N GLY A 23 -1.80 7.63 -8.79
CA GLY A 23 -0.58 7.18 -8.11
C GLY A 23 -0.88 6.23 -6.95
N ALA A 24 -1.90 6.52 -6.15
CA ALA A 24 -2.33 5.65 -5.06
C ALA A 24 -2.82 4.28 -5.55
N LEU A 25 -3.62 4.26 -6.63
CA LEU A 25 -4.06 3.01 -7.26
C LEU A 25 -2.89 2.19 -7.81
N ILE A 26 -1.92 2.84 -8.46
CA ILE A 26 -0.71 2.16 -8.95
C ILE A 26 0.06 1.55 -7.78
N LEU A 27 0.23 2.28 -6.67
CA LEU A 27 0.93 1.76 -5.49
C LEU A 27 0.26 0.51 -4.91
N ILE A 28 -1.07 0.54 -4.77
CA ILE A 28 -1.85 -0.62 -4.30
C ILE A 28 -1.65 -1.82 -5.24
N TRP A 29 -1.72 -1.59 -6.55
CA TRP A 29 -1.50 -2.64 -7.54
C TRP A 29 -0.08 -3.20 -7.50
N VAL A 30 0.93 -2.35 -7.36
CA VAL A 30 2.33 -2.77 -7.22
C VAL A 30 2.51 -3.61 -5.95
N CYS A 31 1.97 -3.18 -4.81
CA CYS A 31 2.04 -3.96 -3.56
C CYS A 31 1.32 -5.31 -3.68
N ALA A 32 0.15 -5.35 -4.33
CA ALA A 32 -0.61 -6.58 -4.56
C ALA A 32 0.15 -7.56 -5.46
N VAL A 33 0.69 -7.09 -6.58
CA VAL A 33 1.51 -7.92 -7.49
C VAL A 33 2.76 -8.43 -6.77
N PHE A 34 3.42 -7.57 -5.99
CA PHE A 34 4.61 -7.95 -5.24
C PHE A 34 4.30 -9.03 -4.19
N SER A 35 3.15 -8.94 -3.50
CA SER A 35 2.69 -9.98 -2.58
C SER A 35 2.54 -11.33 -3.28
N VAL A 36 1.92 -11.36 -4.46
CA VAL A 36 1.74 -12.59 -5.24
C VAL A 36 3.08 -13.13 -5.74
N LEU A 37 4.01 -12.26 -6.16
CA LEU A 37 5.34 -12.66 -6.61
C LEU A 37 6.24 -13.16 -5.48
N CYS A 38 6.06 -12.70 -4.23
CA CYS A 38 6.80 -13.22 -3.08
C CYS A 38 6.52 -14.72 -2.84
N VAL A 39 5.33 -15.21 -3.17
CA VAL A 39 4.95 -16.63 -2.98
C VAL A 39 5.81 -17.59 -3.83
N PRO A 40 5.88 -17.49 -5.17
CA PRO A 40 6.75 -18.36 -5.96
C PRO A 40 8.24 -18.06 -5.75
N VAL A 41 8.61 -16.83 -5.38
CA VAL A 41 10.00 -16.48 -5.06
C VAL A 41 10.48 -17.19 -3.79
N SER A 42 9.60 -17.46 -2.83
CA SER A 42 9.92 -18.19 -1.59
C SER A 42 10.29 -19.66 -1.81
N TRP A 43 10.00 -20.24 -2.98
CA TRP A 43 10.39 -21.61 -3.31
C TRP A 43 11.87 -21.77 -3.66
N TYR A 44 12.58 -20.67 -3.92
CA TYR A 44 13.98 -20.74 -4.30
C TYR A 44 14.89 -20.77 -3.06
N PRO A 45 15.63 -21.87 -2.82
CA PRO A 45 16.37 -22.10 -1.57
C PRO A 45 17.54 -21.13 -1.36
N TRP A 46 18.03 -20.45 -2.40
CA TRP A 46 19.06 -19.41 -2.29
C TRP A 46 18.55 -18.07 -1.73
N ARG A 47 17.26 -17.98 -1.35
CA ARG A 47 16.61 -16.76 -0.85
C ARG A 47 15.90 -17.00 0.49
N GLU A 48 16.63 -17.52 1.48
CA GLU A 48 16.13 -17.74 2.86
C GLU A 48 15.52 -16.48 3.51
N TRP A 49 15.98 -15.30 3.10
CA TRP A 49 15.52 -13.99 3.57
C TRP A 49 14.11 -13.61 3.11
N ILE A 50 13.55 -14.29 2.10
CA ILE A 50 12.20 -14.07 1.57
C ILE A 50 11.35 -15.28 1.88
N ASP A 51 10.67 -15.20 3.01
CA ASP A 51 9.71 -16.18 3.49
C ASP A 51 8.26 -15.71 3.23
N TRP A 52 7.31 -16.53 3.67
CA TRP A 52 5.88 -16.21 3.57
C TRP A 52 5.47 -14.97 4.38
N SER A 53 6.29 -14.53 5.33
CA SER A 53 6.02 -13.32 6.12
C SER A 53 6.02 -12.07 5.24
N TRP A 54 6.86 -12.01 4.21
CA TRP A 54 6.88 -10.91 3.24
C TRP A 54 5.57 -10.83 2.45
N ALA A 55 5.03 -11.97 2.01
CA ALA A 55 3.74 -11.99 1.32
C ALA A 55 2.62 -11.48 2.25
N GLY A 56 2.59 -11.92 3.50
CA GLY A 56 1.64 -11.47 4.52
C GLY A 56 1.75 -9.97 4.85
N MET A 57 2.98 -9.47 5.02
CA MET A 57 3.24 -8.05 5.26
C MET A 57 2.74 -7.21 4.08
N MET A 58 3.01 -7.63 2.85
CA MET A 58 2.55 -6.91 1.66
C MET A 58 1.02 -6.92 1.54
N ILE A 59 0.33 -7.99 1.95
CA ILE A 59 -1.15 -8.02 2.02
C ILE A 59 -1.67 -7.01 3.05
N ALA A 60 -1.08 -6.97 4.25
CA ALA A 60 -1.48 -6.03 5.29
C ALA A 60 -1.27 -4.58 4.83
N VAL A 61 -0.13 -4.28 4.22
CA VAL A 61 0.20 -2.96 3.66
C VAL A 61 -0.75 -2.59 2.51
N THR A 62 -1.04 -3.52 1.61
CA THR A 62 -2.00 -3.31 0.51
C THR A 62 -3.40 -3.00 1.06
N THR A 63 -3.83 -3.72 2.09
CA THR A 63 -5.12 -3.49 2.76
C THR A 63 -5.16 -2.12 3.41
N TRP A 64 -4.07 -1.71 4.06
CA TRP A 64 -3.95 -0.39 4.67
C TRP A 64 -4.03 0.73 3.62
N TYR A 65 -3.28 0.63 2.52
CA TYR A 65 -3.38 1.59 1.40
C TYR A 65 -4.78 1.63 0.79
N TRP A 66 -5.44 0.48 0.66
CA TRP A 66 -6.80 0.41 0.14
C TRP A 66 -7.82 1.09 1.07
N LEU A 67 -7.73 0.86 2.38
CA LEU A 67 -8.56 1.55 3.37
C LEU A 67 -8.30 3.05 3.37
N ALA A 68 -7.04 3.46 3.25
CA ALA A 68 -6.66 4.86 3.16
C ALA A 68 -7.26 5.49 1.90
N LEU A 69 -7.15 4.82 0.74
CA LEU A 69 -7.73 5.28 -0.53
C LEU A 69 -9.24 5.45 -0.41
N LYS A 70 -9.94 4.48 0.19
CA LYS A 70 -11.39 4.53 0.39
C LYS A 70 -11.81 5.66 1.31
N TRP A 71 -11.01 5.98 2.33
CA TRP A 71 -11.23 7.13 3.19
C TRP A 71 -11.02 8.45 2.42
N THR A 72 -9.95 8.55 1.64
CA THR A 72 -9.64 9.73 0.83
C THR A 72 -10.70 9.99 -0.25
N ASP A 73 -11.15 8.94 -0.95
CA ASP A 73 -12.21 9.00 -1.96
C ASP A 73 -13.53 9.50 -1.34
N LYS A 74 -13.87 9.07 -0.11
CA LYS A 74 -15.09 9.53 0.59
C LYS A 74 -15.03 10.98 1.06
N ASN A 75 -13.85 11.47 1.44
CA ASN A 75 -13.68 12.81 1.98
C ASN A 75 -13.23 13.83 0.92
N SER A 76 -13.25 13.44 -0.37
CA SER A 76 -12.80 14.27 -1.51
C SER A 76 -11.44 14.95 -1.23
N ALA A 77 -10.54 14.22 -0.56
CA ALA A 77 -9.26 14.76 -0.12
C ALA A 77 -8.17 14.68 -1.21
N TRP A 78 -8.52 14.14 -2.39
CA TRP A 78 -7.71 14.27 -3.60
C TRP A 78 -7.88 15.68 -4.17
N GLU A 79 -6.77 16.38 -4.37
CA GLU A 79 -6.75 17.68 -5.07
C GLU A 79 -6.71 17.48 -6.59
#